data_AF-A0A833R3W0-F1
#
_entry.id   AF-A0A833R3W0-F1
#
_cell.length_a   1.000
_cell.length_b   1.000
_cell.length_c   1.000
_cell.angle_alpha   90.00
_cell.angle_beta   90.00
_cell.angle_gamma   90.00
#
_symmetry.space_group_name_H-M   'P 1'
#
loop_
_entity.id
_entity.type
_entity.pdbx_description
1 polymer ?
#
loop_
_entity_poly.entity_id
_entity_poly.type
_entity_poly.pdbx_seq_one_letter_code
_entity_poly.pdbx_strand_id
1 'polypeptide(L)'
;MKAGEIGSSTMPHKVNPIDFENSEGNLFLANAVLSALSIKLPISRMQRDLTDSTVLRNLGVGLGHSLLAYKNALQGIKKLQVNELRLVEDLEQTWEVLAEPIQTVMRRYAVPEAYEKLKELTRGRAVDQESIKSFVQNLDLPEEPKSNLSNLTPHSYVGEAENLAKSIDEVSSALSGFKID
;
A
#
# COMPACT_ATOMS: atom_id res chain seq x y z
N MET A 1 -21.63 -5.99 6.95
CA MET A 1 -21.95 -7.38 7.33
C MET A 1 -23.43 -7.62 7.18
N LYS A 2 -23.83 -8.79 6.67
CA LYS A 2 -25.24 -9.17 6.65
C LYS A 2 -25.63 -9.68 8.04
N ALA A 3 -26.85 -9.40 8.49
CA ALA A 3 -27.37 -9.95 9.74
C ALA A 3 -27.31 -11.49 9.68
N GLY A 4 -26.53 -12.11 10.58
CA GLY A 4 -26.36 -13.57 10.67
C GLY A 4 -25.00 -14.13 10.21
N GLU A 5 -24.05 -13.30 9.74
CA GLU A 5 -22.67 -13.78 9.50
C GLU A 5 -21.97 -14.11 10.83
N ILE A 6 -21.51 -15.36 10.99
CA ILE A 6 -20.73 -15.80 12.14
C ILE A 6 -19.24 -15.65 11.79
N GLY A 7 -18.57 -14.67 12.39
CA GLY A 7 -17.14 -14.42 12.14
C GLY A 7 -16.19 -15.37 12.89
N SER A 8 -16.60 -15.89 14.05
CA SER A 8 -15.91 -16.95 14.80
C SER A 8 -16.91 -17.78 15.59
N SER A 9 -16.66 -19.09 15.68
CA SER A 9 -17.51 -20.03 16.44
C SER A 9 -17.45 -19.83 17.96
N THR A 10 -16.40 -19.15 18.46
CA THR A 10 -16.18 -18.94 19.91
C THR A 10 -16.10 -17.47 20.32
N MET A 11 -15.88 -16.55 19.37
CA MET A 11 -15.71 -15.12 19.63
C MET A 11 -16.72 -14.28 18.82
N PRO A 12 -17.89 -13.95 19.40
CA PRO A 12 -18.99 -13.31 18.67
C PRO A 12 -18.68 -11.92 18.10
N HIS A 13 -17.70 -11.21 18.67
CA HIS A 13 -17.29 -9.88 18.23
C HIS A 13 -16.25 -9.91 17.09
N LYS A 14 -15.69 -11.08 16.76
CA LYS A 14 -14.58 -11.19 15.82
C LYS A 14 -15.09 -11.09 14.39
N VAL A 15 -14.51 -10.17 13.62
CA VAL A 15 -14.77 -9.97 12.20
C VAL A 15 -13.45 -10.19 11.48
N ASN A 16 -13.38 -11.20 10.61
CA ASN A 16 -12.15 -11.58 9.91
C ASN A 16 -12.23 -11.16 8.43
N PRO A 17 -11.09 -10.81 7.80
CA PRO A 17 -11.02 -10.50 6.38
C PRO A 17 -11.05 -11.78 5.50
N ILE A 18 -12.00 -12.70 5.76
CA ILE A 18 -12.04 -14.04 5.15
C ILE A 18 -12.10 -14.03 3.64
N ASP A 19 -12.71 -13.00 3.04
CA ASP A 19 -12.80 -12.89 1.59
C ASP A 19 -11.40 -12.67 0.98
N PHE A 20 -10.56 -11.86 1.63
CA PHE A 20 -9.18 -11.65 1.18
C PHE A 20 -8.30 -12.88 1.45
N GLU A 21 -8.43 -13.53 2.61
CA GLU A 21 -7.71 -14.77 2.93
C GLU A 21 -8.03 -15.89 1.93
N ASN A 22 -9.32 -16.04 1.57
CA ASN A 22 -9.75 -16.99 0.54
C ASN A 22 -9.21 -16.62 -0.85
N SER A 23 -9.16 -15.33 -1.18
CA SER A 23 -8.57 -14.85 -2.44
C SER A 23 -7.09 -15.21 -2.52
N GLU A 24 -6.32 -14.89 -1.47
CA GLU A 24 -4.89 -15.15 -1.37
C GLU A 24 -4.57 -16.65 -1.56
N GLY A 25 -5.26 -17.52 -0.83
CA GLY A 25 -5.05 -18.97 -0.95
C GLY A 25 -5.36 -19.52 -2.35
N ASN A 26 -6.39 -18.99 -3.01
CA ASN A 26 -6.72 -19.38 -4.37
C ASN A 26 -5.73 -18.83 -5.41
N LEU A 27 -5.20 -17.62 -5.23
CA LEU A 27 -4.13 -17.11 -6.10
C LEU A 27 -2.87 -17.95 -6.02
N PHE A 28 -2.52 -18.44 -4.83
CA PHE A 28 -1.39 -19.36 -4.66
C PHE A 28 -1.59 -20.65 -5.48
N LEU A 29 -2.75 -21.31 -5.34
CA LEU A 29 -3.07 -22.52 -6.09
C LEU A 29 -3.12 -22.27 -7.61
N ALA A 30 -3.72 -21.16 -8.03
CA ALA A 30 -3.75 -20.74 -9.43
C ALA A 30 -2.34 -20.61 -9.99
N ASN A 31 -1.46 -19.87 -9.31
CA ASN A 31 -0.08 -19.66 -9.74
C ASN A 31 0.72 -20.96 -9.79
N ALA A 32 0.55 -21.85 -8.81
CA ALA A 32 1.21 -23.15 -8.81
C ALA A 32 0.84 -23.98 -10.06
N VAL A 33 -0.45 -24.06 -10.38
CA VAL A 33 -0.94 -24.79 -11.56
C VAL A 33 -0.48 -24.12 -12.85
N LEU A 34 -0.71 -22.81 -13.00
CA LEU A 34 -0.38 -22.06 -14.22
C LEU A 34 1.14 -22.06 -14.49
N SER A 35 1.96 -21.98 -13.45
CA SER A 35 3.42 -22.08 -13.57
C SER A 35 3.86 -23.50 -13.96
N ALA A 36 3.25 -24.53 -13.39
CA ALA A 36 3.55 -25.91 -13.80
C ALA A 36 3.20 -26.15 -15.28
N LEU A 37 2.06 -25.61 -15.74
CA LEU A 37 1.66 -25.65 -17.14
C LEU A 37 2.64 -24.91 -18.05
N SER A 38 3.04 -23.69 -17.68
CA SER A 38 3.95 -22.86 -18.48
C SER A 38 5.34 -23.48 -18.63
N ILE A 39 5.83 -24.16 -17.59
CA ILE A 39 7.12 -24.86 -17.62
C ILE A 39 7.02 -26.18 -18.41
N LYS A 40 5.94 -26.96 -18.20
CA LYS A 40 5.82 -28.31 -18.77
C LYS A 40 5.47 -28.31 -20.25
N LEU A 41 4.53 -27.48 -20.68
CA LEU A 41 3.93 -27.56 -22.01
C LEU A 41 4.91 -27.31 -23.19
N PRO A 42 5.89 -26.40 -23.08
CA PRO A 42 6.86 -26.17 -24.15
C PRO A 42 7.87 -27.30 -24.38
N ILE A 43 7.96 -28.28 -23.47
CA ILE A 43 8.95 -29.35 -23.54
C ILE A 43 8.26 -30.65 -23.97
N SER A 44 8.67 -31.18 -25.13
CA SER A 44 8.20 -32.44 -25.69
C SER A 44 9.37 -33.18 -26.38
N ARG A 45 9.47 -34.49 -26.19
CA ARG A 45 10.58 -35.29 -26.75
C ARG A 45 10.46 -35.46 -28.27
N MET A 46 11.56 -35.25 -28.99
CA MET A 46 11.67 -35.39 -30.45
C MET A 46 10.60 -34.55 -31.18
N GLN A 47 9.83 -35.12 -32.12
CA GLN A 47 8.79 -34.39 -32.83
C GLN A 47 7.58 -34.06 -31.93
N ARG A 48 7.24 -34.93 -30.97
CA ARG A 48 6.23 -34.75 -29.92
C ARG A 48 6.03 -36.05 -29.10
N ASP A 49 5.97 -35.94 -27.78
CA ASP A 49 5.38 -36.94 -26.88
C ASP A 49 3.95 -36.56 -26.43
N LEU A 50 3.20 -37.50 -25.84
CA LEU A 50 1.77 -37.31 -25.50
C LEU A 50 1.50 -36.83 -24.06
N THR A 51 2.54 -36.44 -23.31
CA THR A 51 2.37 -36.01 -21.90
C THR A 51 1.60 -34.69 -21.78
N ASP A 52 1.63 -33.86 -22.83
CA ASP A 52 0.85 -32.63 -22.95
C ASP A 52 -0.66 -32.88 -22.98
N SER A 53 -1.13 -33.98 -23.57
CA SER A 53 -2.56 -34.27 -23.73
C SER A 53 -3.33 -34.32 -22.41
N THR A 54 -2.78 -34.97 -21.37
CA THR A 54 -3.41 -35.01 -20.05
C THR A 54 -3.22 -33.68 -19.29
N VAL A 55 -2.08 -33.03 -19.47
CA VAL A 55 -1.77 -31.77 -18.80
C VAL A 55 -2.64 -30.62 -19.32
N LEU A 56 -2.91 -30.54 -20.62
CA LEU A 56 -3.79 -29.53 -21.23
C LEU A 56 -5.24 -29.60 -20.72
N ARG A 57 -5.70 -30.77 -20.24
CA ARG A 57 -7.03 -30.90 -19.61
C ARG A 57 -7.15 -30.15 -18.28
N ASN A 58 -6.03 -29.68 -17.73
CA ASN A 58 -5.96 -28.93 -16.48
C ASN A 58 -5.82 -27.41 -16.67
N LEU A 59 -5.89 -26.90 -17.92
CA LEU A 59 -5.88 -25.45 -18.19
C LEU A 59 -6.93 -24.70 -17.37
N GLY A 60 -8.14 -25.26 -17.31
CA GLY A 60 -9.25 -24.68 -16.56
C GLY A 60 -9.07 -24.67 -15.05
N VAL A 61 -8.18 -25.50 -14.48
CA VAL A 61 -7.99 -25.60 -13.02
C VAL A 61 -7.33 -24.33 -12.48
N GLY A 62 -6.22 -23.91 -13.08
CA GLY A 62 -5.54 -22.68 -12.68
C GLY A 62 -6.40 -21.43 -12.90
N LEU A 63 -7.13 -21.39 -14.03
CA LEU A 63 -8.07 -20.31 -14.32
C LEU A 63 -9.28 -20.30 -13.37
N GLY A 64 -9.77 -21.47 -12.97
CA GLY A 64 -10.87 -21.62 -12.02
C GLY A 64 -10.52 -21.05 -10.64
N HIS A 65 -9.33 -21.38 -10.12
CA HIS A 65 -8.82 -20.79 -8.88
C HIS A 65 -8.65 -19.27 -9.01
N SER A 66 -8.13 -18.79 -10.14
CA SER A 66 -7.99 -17.35 -10.40
C SER A 66 -9.36 -16.64 -10.34
N LEU A 67 -10.37 -17.18 -11.03
CA LEU A 67 -11.71 -16.61 -11.05
C LEU A 67 -12.34 -16.58 -9.65
N LEU A 68 -12.17 -17.64 -8.87
CA LEU A 68 -12.68 -17.69 -7.49
C LEU A 68 -11.98 -16.65 -6.62
N ALA A 69 -10.67 -16.49 -6.75
CA ALA A 69 -9.93 -15.47 -6.05
C ALA A 69 -10.44 -14.06 -6.36
N TYR A 70 -10.61 -13.74 -7.65
CA TYR A 70 -11.11 -12.42 -8.07
C TYR A 70 -12.50 -12.12 -7.52
N LYS A 71 -13.40 -13.11 -7.52
CA LYS A 71 -14.75 -12.96 -6.93
C LYS A 71 -14.67 -12.66 -5.43
N ASN A 72 -13.82 -13.38 -4.70
CA ASN A 72 -13.63 -13.18 -3.27
C ASN A 72 -13.00 -11.80 -2.98
N ALA A 73 -11.95 -11.41 -3.70
CA ALA A 73 -11.34 -10.08 -3.56
C ALA A 73 -12.37 -8.95 -3.80
N LEU A 74 -13.16 -9.03 -4.87
CA LEU A 74 -14.22 -8.06 -5.17
C LEU A 74 -15.30 -8.02 -4.07
N GLN A 75 -15.63 -9.17 -3.49
CA GLN A 75 -16.55 -9.23 -2.36
C GLN A 75 -15.96 -8.59 -1.10
N GLY A 76 -14.67 -8.83 -0.83
CA GLY A 76 -13.94 -8.19 0.27
C GLY A 76 -13.89 -6.68 0.11
N ILE A 77 -13.57 -6.17 -1.09
CA ILE A 77 -13.53 -4.74 -1.40
C ILE A 77 -14.88 -4.06 -1.11
N LYS A 78 -16.00 -4.69 -1.48
CA LYS A 78 -17.35 -4.16 -1.21
C LYS A 78 -17.70 -4.06 0.28
N LYS A 79 -16.96 -4.76 1.15
CA LYS A 79 -17.17 -4.74 2.61
C LYS A 79 -16.29 -3.70 3.33
N LEU A 80 -15.33 -3.08 2.64
CA LEU A 80 -14.41 -2.11 3.23
C LEU A 80 -15.14 -0.83 3.64
N GLN A 81 -14.80 -0.33 4.83
CA GLN A 81 -15.18 0.98 5.33
C GLN A 81 -13.95 1.61 5.95
N VAL A 82 -13.61 2.83 5.53
CA VAL A 82 -12.43 3.54 6.04
C VAL A 82 -12.72 4.00 7.46
N ASN A 83 -11.78 3.73 8.37
CA ASN A 83 -11.83 4.26 9.74
C ASN A 83 -10.97 5.53 9.82
N GLU A 84 -11.56 6.67 9.44
CA GLU A 84 -10.87 7.96 9.39
C GLU A 84 -10.33 8.39 10.76
N LEU A 85 -11.09 8.17 11.84
CA LEU A 85 -10.68 8.51 13.20
C LEU A 85 -9.38 7.80 13.58
N ARG A 86 -9.28 6.51 13.30
CA ARG A 86 -8.08 5.73 13.61
C ARG A 86 -6.86 6.22 12.82
N LEU A 87 -7.04 6.59 11.55
CA LEU A 87 -5.97 7.15 10.72
C LEU A 87 -5.48 8.48 11.26
N VAL A 88 -6.41 9.37 11.65
CA VAL A 88 -6.09 10.67 12.25
C VAL A 88 -5.34 10.50 13.57
N GLU A 89 -5.81 9.62 14.44
CA GLU A 89 -5.15 9.32 15.72
C GLU A 89 -3.71 8.82 15.52
N ASP A 90 -3.48 7.93 14.56
CA ASP A 90 -2.15 7.41 14.27
C ASP A 90 -1.22 8.50 13.70
N LEU A 91 -1.74 9.38 12.84
CA LEU A 91 -0.97 10.50 12.30
C LEU A 91 -0.65 11.56 13.37
N GLU A 92 -1.57 11.87 14.28
CA GLU A 92 -1.33 12.79 15.39
C GLU A 92 -0.26 12.27 16.37
N GLN A 93 -0.02 10.96 16.41
CA GLN A 93 0.99 10.34 17.28
C GLN A 93 2.36 10.17 16.61
N THR A 94 2.48 10.45 15.31
CA THR A 94 3.68 10.13 14.52
C THR A 94 4.34 11.39 13.94
N TRP A 95 4.72 12.34 14.79
CA TRP A 95 5.34 13.61 14.36
C TRP A 95 6.77 13.46 13.85
N GLU A 96 7.44 12.34 14.17
CA GLU A 96 8.79 12.03 13.69
C GLU A 96 8.90 11.92 12.16
N VAL A 97 7.79 11.69 11.44
CA VAL A 97 7.80 11.66 9.96
C VAL A 97 8.17 13.01 9.36
N LEU A 98 7.94 14.11 10.08
CA LEU A 98 8.32 15.45 9.63
C LEU A 98 9.82 15.71 9.70
N ALA A 99 10.60 14.77 10.25
CA ALA A 99 12.04 14.88 10.29
C ALA A 99 12.65 14.94 8.86
N GLU A 100 12.13 14.12 7.93
CA GLU A 100 12.59 14.11 6.53
C GLU A 100 12.42 15.46 5.80
N PRO A 101 11.23 16.10 5.76
CA PRO A 101 11.06 17.37 5.06
C PRO A 101 11.89 18.49 5.70
N ILE A 102 12.02 18.50 7.03
CA ILE A 102 12.88 19.46 7.74
C ILE A 102 14.34 19.29 7.30
N GLN A 103 14.85 18.05 7.31
CA GLN A 103 16.21 17.76 6.86
C GLN A 103 16.43 18.16 5.39
N THR A 104 15.44 17.92 4.53
CA THR A 104 15.51 18.24 3.10
C THR A 104 15.58 19.75 2.88
N VAL A 105 14.78 20.53 3.59
CA VAL A 105 14.87 22.00 3.56
C VAL A 105 16.19 22.50 4.11
N MET A 106 16.68 21.94 5.21
CA MET A 106 18.01 22.27 5.75
C MET A 106 19.12 22.05 4.71
N ARG A 107 19.08 20.92 3.97
CA ARG A 107 20.02 20.66 2.87
C ARG A 107 19.90 21.67 1.74
N ARG A 108 18.68 22.05 1.35
CA ARG A 108 18.42 23.06 0.32
C ARG A 108 19.06 24.42 0.64
N TYR A 109 19.05 24.81 1.91
CA TYR A 109 19.64 26.05 2.39
C TYR A 109 21.08 25.89 2.93
N ALA A 110 21.72 24.75 2.66
CA ALA A 110 23.10 24.46 3.07
C ALA A 110 23.36 24.58 4.59
N VAL A 111 22.36 24.31 5.42
CA VAL A 111 22.53 24.26 6.89
C VAL A 111 23.49 23.11 7.22
N PRO A 112 24.61 23.37 7.93
CA PRO A 112 25.60 22.35 8.24
C PRO A 112 25.01 21.29 9.18
N GLU A 113 25.48 20.05 9.00
CA GLU A 113 25.20 18.90 9.88
C GLU A 113 23.69 18.59 10.03
N ALA A 114 22.91 18.80 8.97
CA ALA A 114 21.46 18.68 9.01
C ALA A 114 20.96 17.32 9.54
N TYR A 115 21.64 16.23 9.19
CA TYR A 115 21.31 14.90 9.69
C TYR A 115 21.56 14.75 11.20
N GLU A 116 22.70 15.20 11.70
CA GLU A 116 23.03 15.04 13.13
C GLU A 116 22.14 15.92 14.01
N LYS A 117 21.84 17.16 13.60
CA LYS A 117 20.87 18.02 14.31
C LYS A 117 19.48 17.39 14.43
N LEU A 118 19.03 16.72 13.37
CA LEU A 118 17.74 16.05 13.33
C LEU A 118 17.74 14.75 14.17
N LYS A 119 18.87 14.05 14.18
CA LYS A 119 19.08 12.85 15.00
C LYS A 119 19.08 13.19 16.50
N GLU A 120 19.61 14.35 16.89
CA GLU A 120 19.49 14.82 18.28
C GLU A 120 18.05 15.07 18.70
N LEU A 121 17.20 15.57 17.80
CA LEU A 121 15.77 15.78 18.05
C LEU A 121 15.00 14.47 18.23
N THR A 122 15.33 13.45 17.42
CA THR A 122 14.57 12.18 17.32
C THR A 122 15.11 11.07 18.22
N ARG A 123 16.34 11.18 18.74
CA ARG A 123 16.97 10.08 19.49
C ARG A 123 16.54 10.04 20.96
N GLY A 124 15.78 9.00 21.29
CA GLY A 124 15.44 8.64 22.68
C GLY A 124 14.39 9.53 23.33
N ARG A 125 13.63 10.31 22.54
CA ARG A 125 12.52 11.14 22.99
C ARG A 125 11.34 10.93 22.04
N ALA A 126 10.12 10.99 22.59
CA ALA A 126 8.93 11.13 21.77
C ALA A 126 8.98 12.50 21.10
N VAL A 127 8.80 12.53 19.78
CA VAL A 127 8.72 13.77 19.01
C VAL A 127 7.26 14.14 18.96
N ASP A 128 6.96 15.38 19.34
CA ASP A 128 5.61 15.95 19.36
C ASP A 128 5.57 17.26 18.56
N GLN A 129 4.39 17.84 18.44
CA GLN A 129 4.19 19.08 17.71
C GLN A 129 5.06 20.24 18.25
N GLU A 130 5.17 20.37 19.57
CA GLU A 130 5.89 21.49 20.20
C GLU A 130 7.41 21.39 20.00
N SER A 131 7.96 20.18 20.11
CA SER A 131 9.39 19.93 19.88
C SER A 131 9.78 20.16 18.43
N ILE A 132 8.96 19.75 17.45
CA ILE A 132 9.17 20.08 16.03
C ILE A 132 9.15 21.59 15.80
N LYS A 133 8.13 22.29 16.27
CA LYS A 133 8.00 23.75 16.08
C LYS A 133 9.18 24.50 16.71
N SER A 134 9.54 24.12 17.93
CA SER A 134 10.67 24.69 18.66
C SER A 134 12.01 24.43 17.94
N PHE A 135 12.19 23.24 17.35
CA PHE A 135 13.37 22.92 16.54
C PHE A 135 13.44 23.80 15.30
N VAL A 136 12.35 23.92 14.53
CA VAL A 136 12.30 24.72 13.30
C VAL A 136 12.57 26.20 13.55
N GLN A 137 12.05 26.77 14.65
CA GLN A 137 12.29 28.17 15.01
C GLN A 137 13.78 28.48 15.25
N ASN A 138 14.50 27.53 15.85
CA ASN A 138 15.92 27.65 16.17
C ASN A 138 16.87 27.41 14.98
N LEU A 139 16.35 26.99 13.82
CA LEU A 139 17.17 26.80 12.62
C LEU A 139 17.63 28.14 12.04
N ASP A 140 18.84 28.17 11.46
CA ASP A 140 19.30 29.31 10.67
C ASP A 140 18.74 29.20 9.25
N LEU A 141 17.47 29.58 9.10
CA LEU A 141 16.70 29.53 7.86
C LEU A 141 15.94 30.84 7.66
N PRO A 142 15.68 31.26 6.41
CA PRO A 142 14.80 32.40 6.13
C PRO A 142 13.38 32.19 6.69
N GLU A 143 12.62 33.28 6.87
CA GLU A 143 11.28 33.23 7.47
C GLU A 143 10.28 32.39 6.65
N GLU A 144 10.33 32.47 5.33
CA GLU A 144 9.43 31.70 4.44
C GLU A 144 9.54 30.16 4.65
N PRO A 145 10.70 29.52 4.53
CA PRO A 145 10.83 28.08 4.78
C PRO A 145 10.56 27.71 6.25
N LYS A 146 10.87 28.58 7.23
CA LYS A 146 10.50 28.33 8.63
C LYS A 146 8.99 28.29 8.82
N SER A 147 8.28 29.24 8.22
CA SER A 147 6.82 29.30 8.27
C SER A 147 6.20 28.07 7.62
N ASN A 148 6.68 27.68 6.43
CA ASN A 148 6.22 26.48 5.73
C ASN A 148 6.42 25.20 6.55
N LEU A 149 7.60 25.01 7.14
CA LEU A 149 7.89 23.85 8.00
C LEU A 149 7.07 23.87 9.29
N SER A 150 6.82 25.04 9.89
CA SER A 150 6.05 25.17 11.13
C SER A 150 4.55 24.90 10.95
N ASN A 151 4.04 25.08 9.72
CA ASN A 151 2.65 24.79 9.34
C ASN A 151 2.45 23.35 8.86
N LEU A 152 3.54 22.60 8.63
CA LEU A 152 3.47 21.22 8.18
C LEU A 152 2.99 20.31 9.33
N THR A 153 2.16 19.34 8.99
CA THR A 153 1.64 18.32 9.92
C THR A 153 1.77 16.95 9.27
N PRO A 154 1.76 15.84 10.04
CA PRO A 154 1.74 14.49 9.44
C PRO A 154 0.58 14.31 8.44
N HIS A 155 -0.55 14.98 8.69
CA HIS A 155 -1.73 14.99 7.80
C HIS A 155 -1.51 15.72 6.47
N SER A 156 -0.73 16.80 6.46
CA SER A 156 -0.48 17.60 5.26
C SER A 156 0.79 17.19 4.51
N TYR A 157 1.67 16.41 5.14
CA TYR A 157 2.87 15.87 4.52
C TYR A 157 2.58 14.59 3.69
N VAL A 158 1.71 14.73 2.69
CA VAL A 158 1.31 13.63 1.78
C VAL A 158 1.89 13.77 0.37
N GLY A 159 2.64 14.85 0.10
CA GLY A 159 3.24 15.11 -1.21
C GLY A 159 2.20 15.13 -2.33
N GLU A 160 2.51 14.46 -3.45
CA GLU A 160 1.64 14.36 -4.63
C GLU A 160 0.58 13.23 -4.52
N ALA A 161 0.39 12.61 -3.36
CA ALA A 161 -0.45 11.42 -3.23
C ALA A 161 -1.88 11.62 -3.75
N GLU A 162 -2.53 12.73 -3.40
CA GLU A 162 -3.89 13.04 -3.86
C GLU A 162 -3.95 13.30 -5.36
N ASN A 163 -2.98 14.07 -5.89
CA ASN A 163 -2.92 14.40 -7.32
C ASN A 163 -2.69 13.14 -8.16
N LEU A 164 -1.77 12.27 -7.73
CA LEU A 164 -1.50 11.00 -8.39
C LEU A 164 -2.73 10.09 -8.37
N ALA A 165 -3.41 9.98 -7.23
CA ALA A 165 -4.63 9.17 -7.11
C ALA A 165 -5.74 9.67 -8.05
N LYS A 166 -5.92 10.99 -8.19
CA LYS A 166 -6.91 11.60 -9.10
C LYS A 166 -6.53 11.46 -10.57
N SER A 167 -5.24 11.39 -10.89
CA SER A 167 -4.75 11.30 -12.28
C SER A 167 -4.83 9.90 -12.89
N ILE A 168 -5.26 8.87 -12.14
CA ILE A 168 -5.26 7.47 -12.59
C ILE A 168 -6.03 7.27 -13.91
N ASP A 169 -7.19 7.91 -14.07
CA ASP A 169 -8.04 7.72 -15.25
C ASP A 169 -7.43 8.34 -16.52
N GLU A 170 -6.74 9.47 -16.36
CA GLU A 170 -5.99 10.13 -17.44
C GLU A 170 -4.82 9.26 -17.90
N VAL A 171 -4.05 8.72 -16.94
CA VAL A 171 -2.94 7.81 -17.21
C VAL A 171 -3.41 6.51 -17.84
N SER A 172 -4.52 5.95 -17.34
CA SER A 172 -5.10 4.71 -17.85
C SER A 172 -5.59 4.87 -19.29
N SER A 173 -6.27 5.97 -19.61
CA SER A 173 -6.70 6.29 -20.98
C SER A 173 -5.52 6.53 -21.93
N ALA A 174 -4.44 7.16 -21.45
CA ALA A 174 -3.24 7.39 -22.25
C ALA A 174 -2.49 6.08 -22.59
N LEU A 175 -2.50 5.09 -21.69
CA LEU A 175 -1.80 3.81 -21.86
C LEU A 175 -2.61 2.77 -22.64
N SER A 176 -3.93 2.72 -22.44
CA SER A 176 -4.78 1.70 -23.06
C SER A 176 -5.18 2.04 -24.51
N GLY A 177 -5.09 3.32 -24.91
CA GLY A 177 -5.64 3.82 -26.17
C GLY A 177 -7.17 3.82 -26.22
N PHE A 178 -7.85 3.45 -25.13
CA PHE A 178 -9.29 3.43 -24.96
C PHE A 178 -9.67 4.28 -23.74
N LYS A 179 -10.59 5.22 -23.92
CA LYS A 179 -11.19 5.93 -22.79
C LYS A 179 -11.89 4.91 -21.89
N ILE A 180 -11.48 4.83 -20.64
CA ILE A 180 -12.27 4.14 -19.62
C ILE A 180 -13.29 5.18 -19.16
N ASP A 181 -14.54 5.01 -19.61
CA ASP A 181 -15.69 5.83 -19.22
C ASP A 181 -16.27 5.39 -17.86
#